data_AF-E3NCR1-F1
#
_entry.id   AF-E3NCR1-F1
#
_cell.length_a   1.000
_cell.length_b   1.000
_cell.length_c   1.000
_cell.angle_alpha   90.00
_cell.angle_beta   90.00
_cell.angle_gamma   90.00
#
_symmetry.space_group_name_H-M   'P 1'
#
loop_
_entity.id
_entity.type
_entity.pdbx_description
1 polymer ?
#
loop_
_entity_poly.entity_id
_entity_poly.type
_entity_poly.pdbx_seq_one_letter_code
_entity_poly.pdbx_strand_id
1 'polypeptide(L)'
;MITFIVYLLYAIPSLILYFMTLFVIIKNKSEFSSSFFQLYCYDCLVNFATFLKVFTTLRLPEITCHECLLASSFEWCNKYLPMPFIYSMGYHMAFLQYGITTIISLNRLTVLLNYKLFEPLWKKYCWIIILLLIFLPSLSTSAAFNYPSQFTYLNSTDYYSLTTEMPLLEIYVSLIPFMIIAIIISLIANYSSFKFVKKVQLWKASKAESNFLKILSTTLVIQMIGTFLSTGMLVFEQSDFKTNLSVIRPFVSDGLTLVQPWLLYIFSHSIRKKINTMLGGRKTSVATTSRILIGRSP
;
A
#
# COMPACT_ATOMS: atom_id res chain seq x y z
N MET A 1 -2.55 -23.92 7.31
CA MET A 1 -1.88 -23.62 8.61
C MET A 1 -0.47 -23.02 8.44
N ILE A 2 0.48 -23.68 7.76
CA ILE A 2 1.87 -23.15 7.61
C ILE A 2 1.90 -21.75 6.96
N THR A 3 1.13 -21.55 5.90
CA THR A 3 1.00 -20.25 5.20
C THR A 3 0.50 -19.13 6.11
N PHE A 4 -0.40 -19.45 7.04
CA PHE A 4 -0.94 -18.52 8.01
C PHE A 4 0.08 -18.18 9.11
N ILE A 5 0.88 -19.14 9.57
CA ILE A 5 1.96 -18.88 10.53
C ILE A 5 3.01 -17.96 9.91
N VAL A 6 3.44 -18.24 8.68
CA VAL A 6 4.37 -17.37 7.94
C VAL A 6 3.78 -15.97 7.79
N TYR A 7 2.48 -15.87 7.46
CA TYR A 7 1.76 -14.61 7.42
C TYR A 7 1.85 -13.84 8.75
N LEU A 8 1.54 -14.47 9.89
CA LEU A 8 1.60 -13.80 11.20
C LEU A 8 3.02 -13.33 11.55
N LEU A 9 4.04 -14.10 11.20
CA LEU A 9 5.45 -13.78 11.48
C LEU A 9 5.89 -12.46 10.84
N TYR A 10 5.41 -12.12 9.64
CA TYR A 10 5.71 -10.82 9.04
C TYR A 10 4.61 -9.77 9.29
N ALA A 11 3.34 -10.18 9.39
CA ALA A 11 2.23 -9.24 9.55
C ALA A 11 2.27 -8.51 10.89
N ILE A 12 2.48 -9.22 12.00
CA ILE A 12 2.48 -8.63 13.35
C ILE A 12 3.60 -7.58 13.48
N PRO A 13 4.88 -7.88 13.19
CA PRO A 13 5.93 -6.85 13.25
C PRO A 13 5.68 -5.68 12.30
N SER A 14 5.12 -5.95 11.11
CA SER A 14 4.82 -4.91 10.14
C SER A 14 3.72 -3.97 10.64
N LEU A 15 2.65 -4.49 11.25
CA LEU A 15 1.59 -3.67 11.86
C LEU A 15 2.11 -2.82 13.01
N ILE A 16 2.95 -3.38 13.88
CA ILE A 16 3.58 -2.63 14.98
C ILE A 16 4.38 -1.46 14.41
N LEU A 17 5.23 -1.72 13.40
CA LEU A 17 6.01 -0.67 12.74
C LEU A 17 5.11 0.35 12.02
N TYR A 18 3.99 -0.10 11.45
CA TYR A 18 2.97 0.73 10.82
C TYR A 18 2.45 1.81 11.78
N PHE A 19 1.93 1.37 12.92
CA PHE A 19 1.35 2.25 13.93
C PHE A 19 2.41 3.16 14.56
N MET A 20 3.62 2.65 14.80
CA MET A 20 4.75 3.47 15.28
C MET A 20 5.11 4.58 14.29
N THR A 21 5.15 4.26 12.99
CA THR A 21 5.47 5.22 11.93
C THR A 21 4.40 6.32 11.84
N LEU A 22 3.13 5.93 11.81
CA LEU A 22 2.00 6.88 11.85
C LEU A 22 2.04 7.76 13.09
N PHE A 23 2.24 7.17 14.26
CA PHE A 23 2.33 7.90 15.51
C PHE A 23 3.47 8.94 15.49
N VAL A 24 4.65 8.56 15.00
CA VAL A 24 5.80 9.48 14.88
C VAL A 24 5.49 10.64 13.95
N ILE A 25 4.84 10.38 12.80
CA ILE A 25 4.47 11.43 11.83
C ILE A 25 3.45 12.39 12.46
N ILE A 26 2.39 11.87 13.08
CA ILE A 26 1.32 12.67 13.70
C ILE A 26 1.87 13.49 14.87
N LYS A 27 2.68 12.89 15.75
CA LYS A 27 3.26 13.57 16.93
C LYS A 27 4.27 14.65 16.56
N ASN A 28 5.02 14.47 15.47
CA ASN A 28 6.03 15.44 15.00
C ASN A 28 5.56 16.19 13.74
N LYS A 29 4.28 16.58 13.70
CA LYS A 29 3.65 17.22 12.52
C LYS A 29 4.36 18.48 12.02
N SER A 30 5.04 19.23 12.89
CA SER A 30 5.83 20.41 12.50
C SER A 30 7.07 20.05 11.68
N GLU A 31 7.72 18.92 12.00
CA GLU A 31 8.91 18.40 11.31
C GLU A 31 8.54 17.64 10.02
N PHE A 32 7.40 16.97 10.02
CA PHE A 32 6.89 16.16 8.89
C PHE A 32 5.71 16.84 8.17
N SER A 33 5.79 18.15 7.94
CA SER A 33 4.69 18.94 7.36
C SER A 33 4.62 18.92 5.83
N SER A 34 5.49 18.17 5.14
CA SER A 34 5.53 18.15 3.67
C SER A 34 4.34 17.43 3.07
N SER A 35 4.01 17.75 1.82
CA SER A 35 2.93 17.07 1.08
C SER A 35 3.18 15.55 0.96
N PHE A 36 4.45 15.13 1.05
CA PHE A 36 4.83 13.71 1.07
C PHE A 36 4.16 12.96 2.21
N PHE A 37 4.33 13.47 3.43
CA PHE A 37 3.90 12.77 4.63
C PHE A 37 2.39 12.77 4.76
N GLN A 38 1.72 13.79 4.21
CA GLN A 38 0.27 13.78 4.08
C GLN A 38 -0.21 12.67 3.15
N LEU A 39 0.37 12.55 1.95
CA LEU A 39 0.06 11.47 1.02
C LEU A 39 0.42 10.09 1.59
N TYR A 40 1.53 9.99 2.32
CA TYR A 40 1.93 8.79 3.02
C TYR A 40 0.91 8.39 4.10
N CYS A 41 0.33 9.35 4.83
CA CYS A 41 -0.74 9.05 5.79
C CYS A 41 -1.99 8.50 5.08
N TYR A 42 -2.36 9.02 3.91
CA TYR A 42 -3.47 8.48 3.12
C TYR A 42 -3.18 7.07 2.60
N ASP A 43 -1.99 6.86 2.02
CA ASP A 43 -1.50 5.54 1.62
C ASP A 43 -1.53 4.56 2.81
N CYS A 44 -1.15 5.04 4.00
CA CYS A 44 -1.23 4.26 5.22
C CYS A 44 -2.65 3.80 5.57
N LEU A 45 -3.63 4.69 5.46
CA LEU A 45 -5.03 4.35 5.73
C LEU A 45 -5.57 3.36 4.70
N VAL A 46 -5.28 3.57 3.42
CA VAL A 46 -5.69 2.65 2.33
C VAL A 46 -5.10 1.27 2.56
N ASN A 47 -3.80 1.18 2.81
CA ASN A 47 -3.13 -0.10 3.01
C ASN A 47 -3.56 -0.82 4.29
N PHE A 48 -3.88 -0.09 5.36
CA PHE A 48 -4.46 -0.68 6.57
C PHE A 48 -5.87 -1.24 6.32
N ALA A 49 -6.71 -0.51 5.57
CA ALA A 49 -8.02 -1.00 5.17
C ALA A 49 -7.92 -2.25 4.27
N THR A 50 -7.00 -2.26 3.31
CA THR A 50 -6.70 -3.43 2.48
C THR A 50 -6.23 -4.61 3.33
N PHE A 51 -5.34 -4.39 4.29
CA PHE A 51 -4.86 -5.41 5.21
C PHE A 51 -6.02 -6.05 5.98
N LEU A 52 -6.90 -5.25 6.60
CA LEU A 52 -8.06 -5.76 7.34
C LEU A 52 -9.00 -6.56 6.44
N LYS A 53 -9.22 -6.08 5.21
CA LYS A 53 -10.02 -6.77 4.21
C LYS A 53 -9.41 -8.12 3.84
N VAL A 54 -8.12 -8.17 3.51
CA VAL A 54 -7.43 -9.42 3.13
C VAL A 54 -7.40 -10.40 4.30
N PHE A 55 -7.16 -9.91 5.51
CA PHE A 55 -7.19 -10.73 6.71
C PHE A 55 -8.56 -11.39 6.91
N THR A 56 -9.64 -10.62 6.83
CA THR A 56 -11.01 -11.11 7.07
C THR A 56 -11.59 -11.95 5.94
N THR A 57 -11.27 -11.63 4.68
CA THR A 57 -11.90 -12.27 3.50
C THR A 57 -11.07 -13.38 2.84
N LEU A 58 -9.77 -13.49 3.16
CA LEU A 58 -8.88 -14.50 2.58
C LEU A 58 -8.16 -15.30 3.66
N ARG A 59 -7.46 -14.64 4.60
CA ARG A 59 -6.58 -15.36 5.56
C ARG A 59 -7.33 -16.11 6.66
N LEU A 60 -8.33 -15.47 7.26
CA LEU A 60 -9.11 -16.06 8.35
C LEU A 60 -10.04 -17.20 7.86
N PRO A 61 -10.72 -17.08 6.70
CA PRO A 61 -11.49 -18.18 6.13
C PRO A 61 -10.63 -19.43 5.81
N GLU A 62 -9.43 -19.23 5.24
CA GLU A 62 -8.48 -20.31 4.86
C GLU A 62 -8.01 -21.21 6.01
N ILE A 63 -8.21 -20.79 7.27
CA ILE A 63 -7.84 -21.58 8.46
C ILE A 63 -9.04 -22.03 9.29
N THR A 64 -10.25 -21.69 8.85
CA THR A 64 -11.48 -22.03 9.57
C THR A 64 -12.12 -23.26 8.94
N CYS A 65 -12.09 -24.37 9.66
CA CYS A 65 -12.79 -25.61 9.34
C CYS A 65 -14.30 -25.51 9.67
N HIS A 66 -15.11 -26.45 9.19
CA HIS A 66 -16.56 -26.44 9.45
C HIS A 66 -16.92 -26.52 10.95
N GLU A 67 -16.15 -27.29 11.73
CA GLU A 67 -16.37 -27.46 13.18
C GLU A 67 -15.64 -26.42 14.02
N CYS A 68 -14.90 -25.51 13.39
CA CYS A 68 -14.10 -24.53 14.10
C CYS A 68 -15.00 -23.47 14.76
N LEU A 69 -14.56 -22.91 15.90
CA LEU A 69 -15.31 -21.90 16.66
C LEU A 69 -15.70 -20.68 15.80
N LEU A 70 -14.88 -20.32 14.81
CA LEU A 70 -15.14 -19.22 13.89
C LEU A 70 -16.11 -19.55 12.75
N ALA A 71 -16.49 -20.80 12.50
CA ALA A 71 -17.39 -21.16 11.39
C ALA A 71 -18.72 -20.40 11.46
N SER A 72 -19.31 -20.34 12.65
CA SER A 72 -20.54 -19.57 12.93
C SER A 72 -20.44 -18.08 12.56
N SER A 73 -19.23 -17.50 12.63
CA SER A 73 -19.01 -16.09 12.28
C SER A 73 -19.14 -15.82 10.78
N PHE A 74 -18.77 -16.78 9.92
CA PHE A 74 -18.92 -16.64 8.47
C PHE A 74 -20.37 -16.79 8.02
N GLU A 75 -21.14 -17.66 8.66
CA GLU A 75 -22.59 -17.75 8.45
C GLU A 75 -23.30 -16.46 8.89
N TRP A 76 -22.90 -15.90 10.03
CA TRP A 76 -23.39 -14.60 10.48
C TRP A 76 -23.06 -13.49 9.47
N CYS A 77 -21.83 -13.48 8.94
CA CYS A 77 -21.42 -12.51 7.90
C CYS A 77 -22.32 -12.61 6.67
N ASN A 78 -22.59 -13.82 6.17
CA ASN A 78 -23.45 -14.04 5.02
C ASN A 78 -24.88 -13.51 5.24
N LYS A 79 -25.39 -13.60 6.48
CA LYS A 79 -26.76 -13.21 6.81
C LYS A 79 -26.93 -11.69 7.01
N TYR A 80 -25.95 -11.02 7.60
CA TYR A 80 -26.10 -9.64 8.09
C TYR A 80 -25.25 -8.61 7.35
N LEU A 81 -24.19 -9.02 6.65
CA LEU A 81 -23.32 -8.09 5.94
C LEU A 81 -23.64 -8.04 4.45
N PRO A 82 -23.43 -6.88 3.79
CA PRO A 82 -23.58 -6.77 2.35
C PRO A 82 -22.40 -7.47 1.64
N MET A 83 -22.52 -8.78 1.48
CA MET A 83 -21.44 -9.60 0.92
C MET A 83 -20.97 -9.18 -0.49
N PRO A 84 -21.84 -8.74 -1.43
CA PRO A 84 -21.38 -8.20 -2.71
C PRO A 84 -20.51 -6.94 -2.56
N PHE A 85 -20.79 -6.10 -1.55
CA PHE A 85 -19.94 -4.95 -1.23
C PHE A 85 -18.59 -5.41 -0.66
N ILE A 86 -18.57 -6.37 0.27
CA ILE A 86 -17.31 -6.89 0.84
C ILE A 86 -16.44 -7.52 -0.24
N TYR A 87 -17.06 -8.23 -1.18
CA TYR A 87 -16.39 -8.81 -2.34
C TYR A 87 -15.84 -7.73 -3.27
N SER A 88 -16.67 -6.73 -3.65
CA SER A 88 -16.28 -5.64 -4.55
C SER A 88 -15.12 -4.80 -3.98
N MET A 89 -15.08 -4.63 -2.65
CA MET A 89 -14.00 -3.94 -1.95
C MET A 89 -12.63 -4.58 -2.16
N GLY A 90 -12.55 -5.87 -2.51
CA GLY A 90 -11.29 -6.52 -2.88
C GLY A 90 -10.65 -5.91 -4.12
N TYR A 91 -11.45 -5.68 -5.15
CA TYR A 91 -11.00 -5.05 -6.39
C TYR A 91 -10.88 -3.54 -6.24
N HIS A 92 -11.80 -2.93 -5.48
CA HIS A 92 -11.77 -1.50 -5.18
C HIS A 92 -10.45 -1.10 -4.51
N MET A 93 -10.01 -1.86 -3.51
CA MET A 93 -8.73 -1.62 -2.83
C MET A 93 -7.53 -1.74 -3.79
N ALA A 94 -7.58 -2.62 -4.79
CA ALA A 94 -6.53 -2.69 -5.81
C ALA A 94 -6.45 -1.39 -6.63
N PHE A 95 -7.59 -0.82 -7.06
CA PHE A 95 -7.60 0.49 -7.70
C PHE A 95 -6.99 1.58 -6.80
N LEU A 96 -7.36 1.60 -5.51
CA LEU A 96 -6.85 2.60 -4.56
C LEU A 96 -5.35 2.49 -4.36
N GLN A 97 -4.81 1.28 -4.18
CA GLN A 97 -3.37 1.05 -3.97
C GLN A 97 -2.53 1.45 -5.20
N TYR A 98 -3.01 1.14 -6.41
CA TYR A 98 -2.31 1.54 -7.64
C TYR A 98 -2.43 3.04 -7.90
N GLY A 99 -3.61 3.61 -7.66
CA GLY A 99 -3.87 5.04 -7.77
C GLY A 99 -3.02 5.87 -6.81
N ILE A 100 -3.02 5.54 -5.51
CA ILE A 100 -2.30 6.31 -4.49
C ILE A 100 -0.79 6.31 -4.73
N THR A 101 -0.22 5.16 -5.12
CA THR A 101 1.20 5.05 -5.44
C THR A 101 1.57 5.89 -6.67
N THR A 102 0.68 5.93 -7.67
CA THR A 102 0.86 6.77 -8.86
C THR A 102 0.86 8.25 -8.49
N ILE A 103 -0.08 8.67 -7.64
CA ILE A 103 -0.14 10.04 -7.12
C ILE A 103 1.14 10.38 -6.35
N ILE A 104 1.62 9.49 -5.48
CA ILE A 104 2.86 9.73 -4.72
C ILE A 104 4.04 9.92 -5.68
N SER A 105 4.14 9.09 -6.71
CA SER A 105 5.20 9.19 -7.73
C SER A 105 5.13 10.53 -8.50
N LEU A 106 3.92 10.96 -8.89
CA LEU A 106 3.70 12.26 -9.53
C LEU A 106 3.98 13.44 -8.59
N ASN A 107 3.59 13.32 -7.33
CA ASN A 107 3.87 14.33 -6.31
C ASN A 107 5.37 14.51 -6.13
N ARG A 108 6.16 13.42 -6.05
CA ARG A 108 7.63 13.52 -5.98
C ARG A 108 8.19 14.25 -7.21
N LEU A 109 7.80 13.84 -8.41
CA LEU A 109 8.30 14.46 -9.65
C LEU A 109 7.99 15.96 -9.69
N THR A 110 6.73 16.33 -9.49
CA THR A 110 6.28 17.73 -9.59
C THR A 110 6.94 18.62 -8.54
N VAL A 111 7.07 18.14 -7.29
CA VAL A 111 7.77 18.86 -6.23
C VAL A 111 9.27 19.00 -6.53
N LEU A 112 9.91 18.02 -7.17
CA LEU A 112 11.30 18.12 -7.61
C LEU A 112 11.48 19.13 -8.75
N LEU A 113 10.54 19.18 -9.70
CA LEU A 113 10.59 20.12 -10.83
C LEU A 113 10.40 21.57 -10.37
N ASN A 114 9.43 21.82 -9.49
CA ASN A 114 9.21 23.16 -8.94
C ASN A 114 8.59 23.10 -7.53
N TYR A 115 9.47 23.07 -6.53
CA TYR A 115 9.07 23.02 -5.12
C TYR A 115 8.16 24.20 -4.71
N LYS A 116 8.48 25.42 -5.16
CA LYS A 116 7.75 26.64 -4.74
C LYS A 116 6.30 26.66 -5.22
N LEU A 117 6.05 26.10 -6.41
CA LEU A 117 4.70 26.04 -6.99
C LEU A 117 3.92 24.82 -6.51
N PHE A 118 4.51 23.63 -6.59
CA PHE A 118 3.76 22.38 -6.43
C PHE A 118 3.56 21.99 -4.97
N GLU A 119 4.50 22.26 -4.07
CA GLU A 119 4.36 21.93 -2.64
C GLU A 119 3.07 22.55 -2.03
N PRO A 120 2.77 23.86 -2.18
CA PRO A 120 1.54 24.43 -1.63
C PRO A 120 0.28 23.91 -2.33
N LEU A 121 0.33 23.67 -3.65
CA LEU A 121 -0.80 23.10 -4.39
C LEU A 121 -1.16 21.71 -3.89
N TRP A 122 -0.17 20.84 -3.70
CA TRP A 122 -0.39 19.51 -3.15
C TRP A 122 -0.95 19.57 -1.74
N LYS A 123 -0.40 20.41 -0.85
CA LYS A 123 -0.96 20.54 0.52
C LYS A 123 -2.42 20.98 0.54
N LYS A 124 -2.83 21.87 -0.38
CA LYS A 124 -4.20 22.41 -0.43
C LYS A 124 -5.19 21.48 -1.11
N TYR A 125 -4.82 20.85 -2.23
CA TYR A 125 -5.75 20.13 -3.10
C TYR A 125 -5.60 18.60 -3.09
N CYS A 126 -4.62 18.04 -2.37
CA CYS A 126 -4.39 16.60 -2.30
C CYS A 126 -5.66 15.82 -1.92
N TRP A 127 -6.43 16.28 -0.93
CA TRP A 127 -7.65 15.60 -0.48
C TRP A 127 -8.69 15.43 -1.60
N ILE A 128 -8.79 16.37 -2.54
CA ILE A 128 -9.71 16.27 -3.69
C ILE A 128 -9.29 15.11 -4.59
N ILE A 129 -8.00 14.99 -4.86
CA ILE A 129 -7.46 13.91 -5.71
C ILE A 129 -7.67 12.55 -5.03
N ILE A 130 -7.50 12.49 -3.70
CA ILE A 130 -7.79 11.27 -2.92
C ILE A 130 -9.28 10.90 -2.97
N LEU A 131 -10.19 11.87 -2.83
CA LEU A 131 -11.63 11.59 -2.96
C LEU A 131 -11.98 11.08 -4.36
N LEU A 132 -11.42 11.68 -5.41
CA LEU A 132 -11.61 11.18 -6.77
C LEU A 132 -11.11 9.75 -6.93
N LEU A 133 -9.94 9.41 -6.36
CA LEU A 133 -9.46 8.04 -6.35
C LEU A 133 -10.38 7.08 -5.61
N ILE A 134 -11.05 7.52 -4.55
CA ILE A 134 -12.00 6.69 -3.79
C ILE A 134 -13.29 6.46 -4.59
N PHE A 135 -13.84 7.50 -5.21
CA PHE A 135 -15.16 7.38 -5.85
C PHE A 135 -15.12 6.87 -7.30
N LEU A 136 -14.08 7.17 -8.09
CA LEU A 136 -14.03 6.74 -9.49
C LEU A 136 -14.07 5.22 -9.68
N PRO A 137 -13.34 4.40 -8.88
CA PRO A 137 -13.39 2.94 -9.01
C PRO A 137 -14.75 2.34 -8.66
N SER A 138 -15.62 3.06 -7.95
CA SER A 138 -16.99 2.62 -7.66
C SER A 138 -17.80 2.36 -8.92
N LEU A 139 -17.53 3.09 -10.02
CA LEU A 139 -18.20 2.88 -11.31
C LEU A 139 -17.90 1.52 -11.95
N SER A 140 -16.68 1.00 -11.74
CA SER A 140 -16.29 -0.32 -12.25
C SER A 140 -16.63 -1.42 -11.26
N THR A 141 -16.40 -1.18 -9.96
CA THR A 141 -16.63 -2.18 -8.91
C THR A 141 -18.12 -2.38 -8.58
N SER A 142 -19.01 -1.49 -9.05
CA SER A 142 -20.45 -1.69 -8.94
C SER A 142 -20.95 -2.94 -9.67
N ALA A 143 -20.23 -3.43 -10.68
CA ALA A 143 -20.58 -4.66 -11.40
C ALA A 143 -20.74 -5.87 -10.46
N ALA A 144 -19.95 -5.94 -9.38
CA ALA A 144 -20.02 -6.99 -8.38
C ALA A 144 -21.36 -7.07 -7.64
N PHE A 145 -22.12 -5.98 -7.57
CA PHE A 145 -23.43 -5.97 -6.89
C PHE A 145 -24.52 -6.70 -7.67
N ASN A 146 -24.29 -6.95 -8.96
CA ASN A 146 -25.22 -7.70 -9.81
C ASN A 146 -25.15 -9.22 -9.55
N TYR A 147 -24.18 -9.68 -8.76
CA TYR A 147 -23.92 -11.09 -8.53
C TYR A 147 -23.96 -11.41 -7.04
N PRO A 148 -24.59 -12.54 -6.64
CA PRO A 148 -24.52 -13.00 -5.27
C PRO A 148 -23.07 -13.31 -4.91
N SER A 149 -22.69 -12.92 -3.69
CA SER A 149 -21.38 -13.22 -3.11
C SER A 149 -21.63 -13.75 -1.71
N GLN A 150 -20.91 -14.79 -1.29
CA GLN A 150 -21.03 -15.37 0.03
C GLN A 150 -19.79 -16.18 0.41
N PHE A 151 -19.55 -16.35 1.70
CA PHE A 151 -18.61 -17.34 2.20
C PHE A 151 -19.22 -18.73 2.02
N THR A 152 -18.55 -19.57 1.24
CA THR A 152 -18.94 -20.96 0.99
C THR A 152 -17.87 -21.88 1.57
N TYR A 153 -18.30 -22.95 2.24
CA TYR A 153 -17.40 -23.99 2.72
C TYR A 153 -16.98 -24.91 1.57
N LEU A 154 -15.68 -25.13 1.41
CA LEU A 154 -15.13 -26.00 0.38
C LEU A 154 -14.70 -27.33 0.98
N ASN A 155 -15.50 -28.37 0.78
CA ASN A 155 -15.24 -29.74 1.27
C ASN A 155 -13.91 -30.32 0.77
N SER A 156 -13.47 -29.92 -0.43
CA SER A 156 -12.23 -30.43 -1.04
C SER A 156 -10.96 -29.95 -0.33
N THR A 157 -11.02 -28.79 0.31
CA THR A 157 -9.86 -28.14 0.94
C THR A 157 -10.05 -27.82 2.42
N ASP A 158 -11.22 -28.15 2.97
CA ASP A 158 -11.58 -28.04 4.38
C ASP A 158 -11.48 -26.62 4.94
N TYR A 159 -11.94 -25.61 4.17
CA TYR A 159 -11.94 -24.21 4.60
C TYR A 159 -13.07 -23.39 3.97
N TYR A 160 -13.37 -22.22 4.55
CA TYR A 160 -14.30 -21.24 3.98
C TYR A 160 -13.62 -20.35 2.93
N SER A 161 -14.32 -20.03 1.85
CA SER A 161 -13.84 -19.10 0.81
C SER A 161 -14.93 -18.13 0.40
N LEU A 162 -14.56 -16.87 0.15
CA LEU A 162 -15.48 -15.89 -0.40
C LEU A 162 -15.66 -16.14 -1.91
N THR A 163 -16.81 -16.67 -2.29
CA THR A 163 -17.15 -17.06 -3.66
C THR A 163 -18.24 -16.17 -4.24
N THR A 164 -18.21 -16.00 -5.57
CA THR A 164 -19.25 -15.33 -6.36
C THR A 164 -19.39 -16.02 -7.70
N GLU A 165 -20.54 -15.85 -8.35
CA GLU A 165 -20.82 -16.30 -9.72
C GLU A 165 -20.38 -15.29 -10.79
N MET A 166 -19.86 -14.12 -10.37
CA MET A 166 -19.42 -13.09 -11.29
C MET A 166 -18.24 -13.56 -12.16
N PRO A 167 -18.32 -13.46 -13.50
CA PRO A 167 -17.19 -13.69 -14.38
C PRO A 167 -16.04 -12.74 -14.08
N LEU A 168 -14.80 -13.25 -14.07
CA LEU A 168 -13.62 -12.44 -13.78
C LEU A 168 -13.43 -11.28 -14.77
N LEU A 169 -13.83 -11.50 -16.04
CA LEU A 169 -13.71 -10.51 -17.12
C LEU A 169 -14.44 -9.19 -16.82
N GLU A 170 -15.61 -9.24 -16.15
CA GLU A 170 -16.46 -8.07 -15.85
C GLU A 170 -15.70 -6.97 -15.10
N ILE A 171 -14.81 -7.35 -14.18
CA ILE A 171 -13.99 -6.38 -13.43
C ILE A 171 -12.62 -6.20 -14.08
N TYR A 172 -11.98 -7.28 -14.54
CA TYR A 172 -10.61 -7.20 -15.02
C TYR A 172 -10.45 -6.41 -16.33
N VAL A 173 -11.52 -6.28 -17.14
CA VAL A 173 -11.50 -5.43 -18.34
C VAL A 173 -11.24 -3.96 -18.01
N SER A 174 -11.61 -3.50 -16.82
CA SER A 174 -11.34 -2.13 -16.35
C SER A 174 -10.11 -2.07 -15.44
N LEU A 175 -9.95 -3.05 -14.55
CA LEU A 175 -8.88 -3.05 -13.54
C LEU A 175 -7.49 -3.24 -14.16
N ILE A 176 -7.31 -4.20 -15.08
CA ILE A 176 -5.98 -4.48 -15.65
C ILE A 176 -5.46 -3.28 -16.45
N PRO A 177 -6.23 -2.66 -17.36
CA PRO A 177 -5.78 -1.45 -18.05
C PRO A 177 -5.43 -0.32 -17.09
N PHE A 178 -6.22 -0.10 -16.03
CA PHE A 178 -5.91 0.90 -15.01
C PHE A 178 -4.57 0.62 -14.32
N MET A 179 -4.32 -0.63 -13.91
CA MET A 179 -3.05 -1.04 -13.28
C MET A 179 -1.86 -0.80 -14.21
N ILE A 180 -1.99 -1.15 -15.51
CA ILE A 180 -0.94 -0.92 -16.52
C ILE A 180 -0.66 0.57 -16.70
N ILE A 181 -1.71 1.39 -16.86
CA ILE A 181 -1.58 2.84 -17.00
C ILE A 181 -0.91 3.45 -15.75
N ALA A 182 -1.34 3.04 -14.55
CA ALA A 182 -0.76 3.46 -13.28
C ALA A 182 0.75 3.13 -13.19
N ILE A 183 1.14 1.92 -13.59
CA ILE A 183 2.54 1.50 -13.66
C ILE A 183 3.34 2.36 -14.64
N ILE A 184 2.83 2.59 -15.85
CA ILE A 184 3.51 3.38 -16.87
C ILE A 184 3.73 4.81 -16.38
N ILE A 185 2.70 5.45 -15.82
CA ILE A 185 2.80 6.80 -15.26
C ILE A 185 3.82 6.83 -14.12
N SER A 186 3.76 5.87 -13.20
CA SER A 186 4.69 5.77 -12.07
C SER A 186 6.13 5.55 -12.53
N LEU A 187 6.34 4.70 -13.55
CA LEU A 187 7.65 4.44 -14.13
C LEU A 187 8.24 5.71 -14.76
N ILE A 188 7.46 6.41 -15.58
CA ILE A 188 7.86 7.68 -16.20
C ILE A 188 8.18 8.72 -15.13
N ALA A 189 7.33 8.83 -14.10
CA ALA A 189 7.53 9.78 -13.01
C ALA A 189 8.79 9.49 -12.21
N ASN A 190 9.03 8.23 -11.85
CA ASN A 190 10.20 7.79 -11.09
C ASN A 190 11.49 7.95 -11.91
N TYR A 191 11.49 7.56 -13.18
CA TYR A 191 12.62 7.72 -14.07
C TYR A 191 12.98 9.19 -14.28
N SER A 192 11.98 10.05 -14.52
CA SER A 192 12.17 11.49 -14.68
C SER A 192 12.73 12.13 -13.41
N SER A 193 12.20 11.73 -12.25
CA SER A 193 12.70 12.20 -10.95
C SER A 193 14.16 11.80 -10.73
N PHE A 194 14.53 10.57 -11.08
CA PHE A 194 15.91 10.09 -10.99
C PHE A 194 16.86 10.85 -11.90
N LYS A 195 16.47 11.10 -13.15
CA LYS A 195 17.24 11.89 -14.11
C LYS A 195 17.45 13.31 -13.61
N PHE A 196 16.41 13.93 -13.03
CA PHE A 196 16.49 15.26 -12.46
C PHE A 196 17.46 15.33 -11.27
N VAL A 197 17.34 14.41 -10.30
CA VAL A 197 18.23 14.34 -9.12
C VAL A 197 19.70 14.18 -9.52
N LYS A 198 19.99 13.34 -10.54
CA LYS A 198 21.34 13.18 -11.08
C LYS A 198 21.89 14.45 -11.72
N LYS A 199 21.05 15.20 -12.45
CA LYS A 199 21.48 16.41 -13.18
C LYS A 199 21.80 17.58 -12.25
N VAL A 200 21.02 17.79 -11.19
CA VAL A 200 21.10 19.01 -10.37
C VAL A 200 22.13 18.89 -9.23
N GLN A 201 22.79 17.74 -9.03
CA GLN A 201 23.85 17.52 -8.02
C GLN A 201 23.54 18.12 -6.63
N LEU A 202 22.28 18.10 -6.17
CA LEU A 202 21.91 18.66 -4.86
C LEU A 202 22.45 17.77 -3.73
N TRP A 203 23.74 17.75 -3.43
CA TRP A 203 24.40 16.70 -2.62
C TRP A 203 23.69 16.24 -1.32
N LYS A 204 23.09 17.14 -0.53
CA LYS A 204 22.33 16.77 0.69
C LYS A 204 20.85 16.45 0.44
N ALA A 205 20.18 17.16 -0.46
CA ALA A 205 18.79 16.83 -0.85
C ALA A 205 18.75 15.53 -1.69
N SER A 206 19.78 15.29 -2.50
CA SER A 206 19.98 14.13 -3.37
C SER A 206 19.96 12.82 -2.58
N LYS A 207 20.48 12.77 -1.34
CA LYS A 207 20.46 11.53 -0.55
C LYS A 207 19.06 11.21 -0.02
N ALA A 208 18.34 12.20 0.51
CA ALA A 208 16.97 12.01 0.96
C ALA A 208 16.02 11.70 -0.22
N GLU A 209 16.17 12.43 -1.33
CA GLU A 209 15.38 12.20 -2.55
C GLU A 209 15.72 10.86 -3.21
N SER A 210 17.00 10.47 -3.26
CA SER A 210 17.41 9.15 -3.76
C SER A 210 16.81 8.03 -2.91
N ASN A 211 16.71 8.23 -1.59
CA ASN A 211 16.07 7.28 -0.69
C ASN A 211 14.57 7.16 -1.00
N PHE A 212 13.85 8.26 -1.21
CA PHE A 212 12.44 8.21 -1.63
C PHE A 212 12.26 7.54 -3.00
N LEU A 213 13.16 7.78 -3.95
CA LEU A 213 13.11 7.11 -5.24
C LEU A 213 13.30 5.60 -5.12
N LYS A 214 14.15 5.13 -4.19
CA LYS A 214 14.29 3.69 -3.90
C LYS A 214 12.99 3.10 -3.35
N ILE A 215 12.34 3.78 -2.41
CA ILE A 215 11.02 3.37 -1.88
C ILE A 215 10.01 3.20 -3.01
N LEU A 216 9.91 4.19 -3.90
CA LEU A 216 8.97 4.15 -5.02
C LEU A 216 9.32 3.10 -6.06
N SER A 217 10.62 2.89 -6.32
CA SER A 217 11.08 1.86 -7.25
C SER A 217 10.76 0.45 -6.73
N THR A 218 10.96 0.19 -5.44
CA THR A 218 10.59 -1.09 -4.82
C THR A 218 9.08 -1.30 -4.88
N THR A 219 8.28 -0.28 -4.58
CA THR A 219 6.82 -0.37 -4.64
C THR A 219 6.33 -0.67 -6.06
N LEU A 220 6.95 -0.05 -7.07
CA LEU A 220 6.65 -0.29 -8.49
C LEU A 220 6.93 -1.73 -8.92
N VAL A 221 8.01 -2.34 -8.42
CA VAL A 221 8.31 -3.76 -8.69
C VAL A 221 7.21 -4.67 -8.16
N ILE A 222 6.76 -4.43 -6.93
CA ILE A 222 5.68 -5.22 -6.32
C ILE A 222 4.37 -5.00 -7.10
N GLN A 223 4.08 -3.78 -7.58
CA GLN A 223 2.93 -3.50 -8.43
C GLN A 223 2.99 -4.22 -9.79
N MET A 224 4.17 -4.32 -10.40
CA MET A 224 4.33 -5.12 -11.62
C MET A 224 4.01 -6.60 -11.37
N ILE A 225 4.51 -7.16 -10.26
CA ILE A 225 4.19 -8.54 -9.85
C ILE A 225 2.68 -8.71 -9.63
N GLY A 226 2.03 -7.78 -8.92
CA GLY A 226 0.58 -7.82 -8.67
C GLY A 226 -0.25 -7.73 -9.96
N THR A 227 0.20 -6.95 -10.93
CA THR A 227 -0.46 -6.85 -12.25
C THR A 227 -0.29 -8.12 -13.04
N PHE A 228 0.94 -8.67 -13.06
CA PHE A 228 1.21 -9.94 -13.72
C PHE A 228 0.35 -11.08 -13.16
N LEU A 229 0.21 -11.17 -11.83
CA LEU A 229 -0.69 -12.14 -11.20
C LEU A 229 -2.15 -11.91 -11.57
N SER A 230 -2.61 -10.66 -11.61
CA SER A 230 -3.99 -10.33 -11.97
C SER A 230 -4.32 -10.69 -13.43
N THR A 231 -3.39 -10.43 -14.35
CA THR A 231 -3.51 -10.87 -15.75
C THR A 231 -3.46 -12.40 -15.85
N GLY A 232 -2.57 -13.06 -15.11
CA GLY A 232 -2.50 -14.51 -15.05
C GLY A 232 -3.81 -15.15 -14.57
N MET A 233 -4.47 -14.57 -13.57
CA MET A 233 -5.77 -15.05 -13.07
C MET A 233 -6.87 -15.03 -14.15
N LEU A 234 -6.82 -14.05 -15.06
CA LEU A 234 -7.76 -13.95 -16.19
C LEU A 234 -7.39 -14.94 -17.31
N VAL A 235 -6.12 -15.01 -17.69
CA VAL A 235 -5.65 -15.89 -18.79
C VAL A 235 -5.81 -17.37 -18.45
N PHE A 236 -5.59 -17.74 -17.19
CA PHE A 236 -5.62 -19.11 -16.71
C PHE A 236 -6.91 -19.46 -15.96
N GLU A 237 -8.01 -18.73 -16.21
CA GLU A 237 -9.26 -18.88 -15.46
C GLU A 237 -9.81 -20.32 -15.46
N GLN A 238 -9.60 -21.06 -16.55
CA GLN A 238 -10.08 -22.43 -16.78
C GLN A 238 -9.04 -23.51 -16.46
N SER A 239 -7.85 -23.15 -15.94
CA SER A 239 -6.80 -24.13 -15.65
C SER A 239 -6.51 -24.26 -14.16
N ASP A 240 -5.95 -25.41 -13.76
CA ASP A 240 -5.53 -25.67 -12.37
C ASP A 240 -4.46 -24.68 -11.89
N PHE A 241 -3.79 -23.99 -12.82
CA PHE A 241 -2.80 -22.95 -12.51
C PHE A 241 -3.41 -21.76 -11.76
N LYS A 242 -4.71 -21.50 -11.92
CA LYS A 242 -5.47 -20.48 -11.16
C LYS A 242 -5.39 -20.70 -9.66
N THR A 243 -5.40 -21.96 -9.22
CA THR A 243 -5.33 -22.31 -7.79
C THR A 243 -3.99 -21.88 -7.21
N ASN A 244 -2.88 -22.13 -7.92
CA ASN A 244 -1.54 -21.69 -7.51
C ASN A 244 -1.43 -20.17 -7.44
N LEU A 245 -1.97 -19.46 -8.44
CA LEU A 245 -2.01 -17.99 -8.44
C LEU A 245 -2.85 -17.43 -7.28
N SER A 246 -3.95 -18.09 -6.94
CA SER A 246 -4.83 -17.70 -5.84
C SER A 246 -4.15 -17.81 -4.48
N VAL A 247 -3.25 -18.80 -4.29
CA VAL A 247 -2.44 -18.96 -3.07
C VAL A 247 -1.37 -17.87 -2.95
N ILE A 248 -0.74 -17.48 -4.07
CA ILE A 248 0.34 -16.48 -4.08
C ILE A 248 -0.20 -15.05 -3.94
N ARG A 249 -1.36 -14.75 -4.53
CA ARG A 249 -1.95 -13.41 -4.60
C ARG A 249 -2.05 -12.69 -3.24
N PRO A 250 -2.53 -13.33 -2.15
CA PRO A 250 -2.53 -12.71 -0.82
C PRO A 250 -1.16 -12.20 -0.37
N PHE A 251 -0.07 -12.94 -0.66
CA PHE A 251 1.29 -12.52 -0.29
C PHE A 251 1.77 -11.30 -1.06
N VAL A 252 1.39 -11.18 -2.34
CA VAL A 252 1.73 -9.99 -3.13
C VAL A 252 0.90 -8.78 -2.68
N SER A 253 -0.37 -8.98 -2.33
CA SER A 253 -1.19 -7.93 -1.70
C SER A 253 -0.60 -7.49 -0.34
N ASP A 254 -0.10 -8.44 0.46
CA ASP A 254 0.62 -8.14 1.70
C ASP A 254 1.90 -7.34 1.42
N GLY A 255 2.65 -7.70 0.37
CA GLY A 255 3.79 -6.94 -0.11
C GLY A 255 3.44 -5.49 -0.49
N LEU A 256 2.25 -5.25 -1.07
CA LEU A 256 1.75 -3.92 -1.39
C LEU A 256 1.16 -3.17 -0.20
N THR A 257 0.89 -3.81 0.93
CA THR A 257 0.28 -3.14 2.10
C THR A 257 1.25 -2.93 3.24
N LEU A 258 2.13 -3.90 3.49
CA LEU A 258 2.96 -3.97 4.69
C LEU A 258 4.41 -3.55 4.47
N VAL A 259 4.89 -3.44 3.23
CA VAL A 259 6.29 -3.10 2.94
C VAL A 259 6.59 -1.61 3.17
N GLN A 260 5.59 -0.74 3.01
CA GLN A 260 5.70 0.72 3.08
C GLN A 260 6.33 1.23 4.38
N PRO A 261 5.92 0.81 5.59
CA PRO A 261 6.57 1.23 6.82
C PRO A 261 8.02 0.75 6.92
N TRP A 262 8.33 -0.45 6.43
CA TRP A 262 9.70 -0.97 6.41
C TRP A 262 10.59 -0.16 5.49
N LEU A 263 10.12 0.15 4.29
CA LEU A 263 10.84 0.99 3.34
C LEU A 263 11.10 2.37 3.95
N LEU A 264 10.10 2.97 4.60
CA LEU A 264 10.28 4.27 5.23
C LEU A 264 11.23 4.21 6.43
N TYR A 265 11.17 3.17 7.25
CA TYR A 265 12.09 2.94 8.37
C TYR A 265 13.55 2.73 7.89
N ILE A 266 13.76 1.97 6.83
CA ILE A 266 15.10 1.67 6.28
C ILE A 266 15.72 2.92 5.63
N PHE A 267 14.93 3.61 4.80
CA PHE A 267 15.43 4.67 3.93
C PHE A 267 15.27 6.10 4.51
N SER A 268 14.39 6.34 5.49
CA SER A 268 14.25 7.64 6.17
C SER A 268 14.98 7.67 7.51
N HIS A 269 16.17 8.28 7.52
CA HIS A 269 16.96 8.42 8.74
C HIS A 269 16.21 9.18 9.85
N SER A 270 15.43 10.21 9.51
CA SER A 270 14.67 11.01 10.48
C SER A 270 13.60 10.18 11.19
N ILE A 271 12.85 9.37 10.43
CA ILE A 271 11.80 8.50 10.99
C ILE A 271 12.43 7.40 11.84
N ARG A 272 13.46 6.72 11.33
CA ARG A 272 14.19 5.69 12.07
C ARG A 272 14.71 6.21 13.41
N LYS A 273 15.31 7.41 13.42
CA LYS A 273 15.83 8.02 14.66
C LYS A 273 14.72 8.24 15.69
N LYS A 274 13.56 8.74 15.26
CA LYS A 274 12.42 9.00 16.16
C LYS A 274 11.79 7.70 16.69
N ILE A 275 11.62 6.69 15.83
CA ILE A 275 11.13 5.36 16.24
C ILE A 275 12.12 4.73 17.24
N ASN A 276 13.43 4.75 16.96
CA ASN A 276 14.42 4.21 17.88
C ASN A 276 14.44 4.96 19.21
N THR A 277 14.25 6.28 19.20
CA THR A 277 14.13 7.08 20.44
C THR A 277 12.88 6.69 21.24
N MET A 278 11.77 6.38 20.55
CA MET A 278 10.53 5.94 21.17
C MET A 278 10.65 4.55 21.81
N LEU A 279 11.46 3.66 21.22
CA LEU A 279 11.78 2.34 21.73
C LEU A 279 12.86 2.33 22.83
N GLY A 280 13.23 3.49 23.38
CA GLY A 280 14.24 3.60 24.43
C GLY A 280 15.69 3.64 23.95
N GLY A 281 15.93 3.73 22.64
CA GLY A 281 17.25 3.95 22.06
C GLY A 281 17.85 5.29 22.49
N ARG A 282 19.11 5.29 22.94
CA ARG A 282 19.83 6.49 23.39
C ARG A 282 19.75 7.61 22.34
N LYS A 283 19.41 8.83 22.78
CA LYS A 283 19.55 10.05 21.98
C LYS A 283 21.00 10.14 21.50
N THR A 284 21.27 9.89 20.23
CA THR A 284 22.51 10.33 19.61
C THR A 284 22.47 11.86 19.52
N SER A 285 23.09 12.47 20.54
CA SER A 285 23.51 13.85 20.58
C SER A 285 24.35 14.11 19.32
N VAL A 286 23.79 14.84 18.36
CA VAL A 286 24.60 15.49 17.34
C VAL A 286 25.23 16.67 18.05
N ALA A 287 26.47 16.48 18.50
CA ALA A 287 27.25 17.55 19.09
C ALA A 287 27.38 18.70 18.08
N THR A 288 27.08 19.89 18.58
CA THR A 288 27.17 21.20 17.95
C THR A 288 28.56 21.46 17.37
N THR A 289 28.73 21.29 16.05
CA THR A 289 29.88 21.86 15.32
C THR A 289 29.44 23.16 14.63
N SER A 290 29.09 24.17 15.43
CA SER A 290 28.83 25.54 14.93
C SER A 290 29.35 26.63 15.88
N ARG A 291 30.43 26.34 16.63
CA ARG A 291 31.19 27.35 17.40
C ARG A 291 32.70 27.23 17.17
N ILE A 292 33.15 27.34 15.92
CA ILE A 292 34.53 27.76 15.59
C ILE A 292 34.48 28.59 14.31
N LEU A 293 33.81 29.73 14.31
CA LEU A 293 33.96 30.75 13.25
C LEU A 293 33.72 32.19 13.77
N ILE A 294 33.90 32.42 15.07
CA ILE A 294 33.95 33.78 15.62
C ILE A 294 35.11 33.83 16.60
N GLY A 295 36.19 34.50 16.21
CA GLY A 295 37.31 34.80 17.09
C GLY A 295 38.67 34.59 16.44
N ARG A 296 39.04 35.44 15.47
CA ARG A 296 40.40 35.95 15.28
C ARG A 296 40.45 37.05 14.20
N SER A 297 40.23 38.28 14.65
CA SER A 297 40.93 39.51 14.25
C SER A 297 40.93 40.38 15.51
N PRO A 298 42.06 41.01 15.87
CA PRO A 298 42.51 42.25 15.22
C PRO A 298 43.64 42.06 14.22
#